data_AF-A0A954W7H5-F1
#
_entry.id   AF-A0A954W7H5-F1
#
_cell.length_a   1.000
_cell.length_b   1.000
_cell.length_c   1.000
_cell.angle_alpha   90.00
_cell.angle_beta   90.00
_cell.angle_gamma   90.00
#
_symmetry.space_group_name_H-M   'P 1'
#
loop_
_entity.id
_entity.type
_entity.pdbx_description
1 polymer ?
#
loop_
_entity_poly.entity_id
_entity_poly.type
_entity_poly.pdbx_seq_one_letter_code
_entity_poly.pdbx_strand_id
1 'polypeptide(L)'
;KQLLLVVFTDANRQLRPNLDELFGSADLQPLLADVTAVKLPVDARVQVGGKPLRLLGHHAFSHLQGQAGLAIIDLRDADSRYFRQVVSIFPFHAGRTLDSFQLRTLLTLPSGSLTQRTLVFAVRTHPERPQSALASWHPVLAAEAESHSGHQANIGLQGHHQWESRFHRISGQIGSTATEVCAESWPGQGLFAAALECVHSWRQSSGHWSAVSGRQRLFGYDMKLGRNGIWYATGIFGR
;
A
#
# COMPACT_ATOMS: atom_id res chain seq x y z
N LYS A 1 -21.73 2.34 -4.02
CA LYS A 1 -20.81 3.22 -3.24
C LYS A 1 -19.42 2.96 -3.78
N GLN A 2 -18.67 3.99 -4.20
CA GLN A 2 -17.58 3.84 -5.17
C GLN A 2 -16.20 4.19 -4.58
N LEU A 3 -15.12 3.76 -5.24
CA LEU A 3 -13.80 4.37 -5.03
C LEU A 3 -13.72 5.69 -5.84
N LEU A 4 -13.00 6.68 -5.33
CA LEU A 4 -12.63 7.87 -6.11
C LEU A 4 -11.16 7.76 -6.53
N LEU A 5 -10.93 7.63 -7.82
CA LEU A 5 -9.60 7.56 -8.43
C LEU A 5 -9.24 8.97 -8.94
N VAL A 6 -8.24 9.58 -8.34
CA VAL A 6 -7.72 10.91 -8.72
C VAL A 6 -6.42 10.71 -9.47
N VAL A 7 -6.35 11.15 -10.72
CA VAL A 7 -5.12 11.14 -11.51
C VAL A 7 -4.58 12.54 -11.67
N PHE A 8 -3.41 12.79 -11.10
CA PHE A 8 -2.65 14.02 -11.28
C PHE A 8 -1.73 13.89 -12.49
N THR A 9 -1.92 14.75 -13.49
CA THR A 9 -1.14 14.75 -14.73
C THR A 9 -0.36 16.04 -14.91
N ASP A 10 0.85 15.91 -15.43
CA ASP A 10 1.65 17.04 -15.91
C ASP A 10 1.44 17.16 -17.42
N ALA A 11 0.93 18.31 -17.88
CA ALA A 11 0.65 18.54 -19.30
C ALA A 11 1.91 18.41 -20.17
N ASN A 12 3.09 18.61 -19.59
CA ASN A 12 4.37 18.49 -20.29
C ASN A 12 4.90 17.06 -20.35
N ARG A 13 4.21 16.09 -19.74
CA ARG A 13 4.66 14.71 -19.63
C ARG A 13 3.60 13.73 -20.08
N GLN A 14 3.84 13.07 -21.20
CA GLN A 14 2.99 11.97 -21.64
C GLN A 14 3.17 10.76 -20.71
N LEU A 15 2.05 10.24 -20.20
CA LEU A 15 2.00 8.95 -19.51
C LEU A 15 1.98 7.83 -20.55
N ARG A 16 2.62 6.70 -20.21
CA ARG A 16 2.60 5.48 -21.01
C ARG A 16 2.28 4.27 -20.13
N PRO A 17 1.26 3.45 -20.48
CA PRO A 17 0.22 3.73 -21.47
C PRO A 17 -0.58 5.01 -21.14
N ASN A 18 -1.32 5.53 -22.12
CA ASN A 18 -2.21 6.64 -21.84
C ASN A 18 -3.37 6.14 -20.93
N LEU A 19 -3.95 7.03 -20.12
CA LEU A 19 -4.99 6.64 -19.16
C LEU A 19 -6.30 6.20 -19.81
N ASP A 20 -6.65 6.76 -20.96
CA ASP A 20 -7.88 6.43 -21.69
C ASP A 20 -7.81 5.01 -22.27
N GLU A 21 -6.65 4.61 -22.78
CA GLU A 21 -6.33 3.25 -23.22
C GLU A 21 -6.39 2.27 -22.05
N LEU A 22 -5.77 2.65 -20.92
CA LEU A 22 -5.80 1.85 -19.71
C LEU A 22 -7.23 1.66 -19.20
N PHE A 23 -8.03 2.73 -19.14
CA PHE A 23 -9.43 2.66 -18.71
C PHE A 23 -10.32 1.96 -19.74
N GLY A 24 -9.95 1.96 -21.02
CA GLY A 24 -10.62 1.20 -22.08
C GLY A 24 -10.33 -0.31 -22.06
N SER A 25 -9.41 -0.79 -21.22
CA SER A 25 -9.01 -2.20 -21.18
C SER A 25 -10.15 -3.08 -20.64
N ALA A 26 -10.49 -4.15 -21.39
CA ALA A 26 -11.65 -5.00 -21.11
C ALA A 26 -11.60 -5.71 -19.75
N ASP A 27 -10.40 -6.04 -19.27
CA ASP A 27 -10.16 -6.67 -17.96
C ASP A 27 -10.40 -5.73 -16.77
N LEU A 28 -10.38 -4.41 -17.00
CA LEU A 28 -10.61 -3.39 -15.98
C LEU A 28 -12.06 -2.90 -15.93
N GLN A 29 -12.82 -3.02 -17.02
CA GLN A 29 -14.21 -2.54 -17.11
C GLN A 29 -15.11 -2.98 -15.93
N PRO A 30 -15.10 -4.27 -15.49
CA PRO A 30 -15.91 -4.68 -14.35
C PRO A 30 -15.53 -3.98 -13.03
N LEU A 31 -14.24 -3.67 -12.86
CA LEU A 31 -13.74 -3.00 -11.66
C LEU A 31 -14.01 -1.49 -11.70
N LEU A 32 -13.96 -0.89 -12.90
CA LEU A 32 -14.18 0.55 -13.09
C LEU A 32 -15.65 0.96 -12.96
N ALA A 33 -16.60 0.02 -13.09
CA ALA A 33 -18.03 0.29 -12.87
C ALA A 33 -18.34 0.89 -11.49
N ASP A 34 -17.53 0.54 -10.48
CA ASP A 34 -17.64 1.04 -9.10
C ASP A 34 -16.56 2.09 -8.76
N VAL A 35 -15.99 2.76 -9.77
CA VAL A 35 -14.95 3.77 -9.61
C VAL A 35 -15.39 5.07 -10.28
N THR A 36 -15.43 6.16 -9.53
CA THR A 36 -15.45 7.51 -10.11
C THR A 36 -14.01 7.93 -10.37
N ALA A 37 -13.63 8.20 -11.62
CA ALA A 37 -12.31 8.69 -11.98
C ALA A 37 -12.34 10.20 -12.27
N VAL A 38 -11.35 10.94 -11.76
CA VAL A 38 -11.15 12.36 -12.06
C VAL A 38 -9.69 12.61 -12.45
N LYS A 39 -9.49 13.31 -13.57
CA LYS A 39 -8.17 13.73 -14.03
C LYS A 39 -7.98 15.20 -13.71
N LEU A 40 -6.89 15.53 -13.03
CA LEU A 40 -6.55 16.88 -12.59
C LEU A 40 -5.12 17.22 -13.00
N PRO A 41 -4.81 18.48 -13.36
CA PRO A 41 -3.42 18.88 -13.52
C PRO A 41 -2.70 18.91 -12.15
N VAL A 42 -1.38 18.74 -12.13
CA VAL A 42 -0.57 18.76 -10.88
C VAL A 42 -0.66 20.07 -10.09
N ASP A 43 -1.06 21.17 -10.74
CA ASP A 43 -1.26 22.49 -10.16
C ASP A 43 -2.73 22.80 -9.80
N ALA A 44 -3.63 21.83 -9.95
CA ALA A 44 -5.05 21.97 -9.64
C ALA A 44 -5.27 22.57 -8.25
N ARG A 45 -6.12 23.59 -8.19
CA ARG A 45 -6.47 24.31 -6.96
C ARG A 45 -7.91 24.03 -6.56
N VAL A 46 -8.13 23.88 -5.26
CA VAL A 46 -9.45 23.74 -4.65
C VAL A 46 -9.60 24.77 -3.52
N GLN A 47 -10.84 25.06 -3.13
CA GLN A 47 -11.13 25.90 -1.96
C GLN A 47 -11.30 25.02 -0.72
N VAL A 48 -10.50 25.26 0.32
CA VAL A 48 -10.64 24.58 1.62
C VAL A 48 -10.72 25.65 2.69
N GLY A 49 -11.85 25.72 3.40
CA GLY A 49 -12.08 26.78 4.40
C GLY A 49 -11.99 28.20 3.80
N GLY A 50 -12.42 28.38 2.55
CA GLY A 50 -12.37 29.66 1.83
C GLY A 50 -10.97 30.09 1.35
N LYS A 51 -9.94 29.25 1.55
CA LYS A 51 -8.57 29.52 1.07
C LYS A 51 -8.23 28.64 -0.13
N PRO A 52 -7.59 29.20 -1.18
CA PRO A 52 -7.11 28.40 -2.30
C PRO A 52 -5.95 27.52 -1.83
N LEU A 53 -6.09 26.22 -2.10
CA LEU A 53 -5.08 25.21 -1.80
C LEU A 53 -4.74 24.46 -3.10
N ARG A 54 -3.45 24.33 -3.42
CA ARG A 54 -3.01 23.36 -4.44
C ARG A 54 -3.31 21.98 -3.90
N LEU A 55 -4.21 21.23 -4.55
CA LEU A 55 -4.71 19.96 -4.03
C LEU A 55 -3.57 18.98 -3.71
N LEU A 56 -2.59 18.87 -4.61
CA LEU A 56 -1.40 18.01 -4.45
C LEU A 56 -0.45 18.47 -3.32
N GLY A 57 -0.63 19.70 -2.81
CA GLY A 57 0.07 20.20 -1.61
C GLY A 57 -0.63 19.84 -0.29
N HIS A 58 -1.83 19.24 -0.34
CA HIS A 58 -2.51 18.76 0.86
C HIS A 58 -1.80 17.51 1.43
N HIS A 59 -1.74 17.40 2.77
CA HIS A 59 -0.99 16.34 3.46
C HIS A 59 -1.41 14.92 3.04
N ALA A 60 -2.69 14.72 2.67
CA ALA A 60 -3.22 13.44 2.20
C ALA A 60 -2.54 12.93 0.91
N PHE A 61 -1.93 13.81 0.11
CA PHE A 61 -1.20 13.47 -1.11
C PHE A 61 0.32 13.64 -0.97
N SER A 62 0.83 13.85 0.26
CA SER A 62 2.26 14.10 0.52
C SER A 62 3.19 13.03 -0.06
N HIS A 63 2.74 11.77 -0.08
CA HIS A 63 3.50 10.66 -0.64
C HIS A 63 3.58 10.63 -2.18
N LEU A 64 2.82 11.49 -2.89
CA LEU A 64 3.05 11.78 -4.31
C LEU A 64 4.16 12.84 -4.51
N GLN A 65 4.63 13.47 -3.44
CA GLN A 65 5.78 14.41 -3.44
C GLN A 65 5.63 15.57 -4.42
N GLY A 66 4.39 16.04 -4.64
CA GLY A 66 4.11 17.12 -5.59
C GLY A 66 4.26 16.74 -7.07
N GLN A 67 4.40 15.45 -7.38
CA GLN A 67 4.58 14.94 -8.74
C GLN A 67 3.31 14.30 -9.29
N ALA A 68 3.28 14.11 -10.61
CA ALA A 68 2.23 13.35 -11.28
C ALA A 68 2.13 11.91 -10.73
N GLY A 69 0.90 11.42 -10.64
CA GLY A 69 0.59 10.12 -10.06
C GLY A 69 -0.90 9.90 -9.87
N LEU A 70 -1.23 8.74 -9.35
CA LEU A 70 -2.59 8.33 -9.02
C LEU A 70 -2.78 8.27 -7.51
N ALA A 71 -3.95 8.66 -7.03
CA ALA A 71 -4.41 8.44 -5.67
C ALA A 71 -5.81 7.80 -5.69
N ILE A 72 -6.09 6.92 -4.73
CA ILE A 72 -7.41 6.30 -4.55
C ILE A 72 -7.94 6.70 -3.18
N ILE A 73 -9.16 7.23 -3.16
CA ILE A 73 -9.90 7.59 -1.95
C ILE A 73 -11.04 6.59 -1.76
N ASP A 74 -11.18 6.06 -0.55
CA ASP A 74 -12.24 5.10 -0.24
C ASP A 74 -13.55 5.80 0.15
N LEU A 75 -14.60 5.65 -0.66
CA LEU A 75 -15.95 6.16 -0.37
C LEU A 75 -16.99 5.03 -0.28
N ARG A 76 -16.54 3.77 -0.09
CA ARG A 76 -17.40 2.59 -0.16
C ARG A 76 -18.25 2.38 1.07
N ASP A 77 -17.73 2.70 2.26
CA ASP A 77 -18.39 2.44 3.52
C ASP A 77 -18.19 3.62 4.47
N ALA A 78 -19.28 4.23 4.94
CA ALA A 78 -19.26 5.41 5.80
C ALA A 78 -18.87 5.09 7.25
N ASP A 79 -19.05 3.83 7.67
CA ASP A 79 -18.72 3.36 9.02
C ASP A 79 -17.25 2.87 9.10
N SER A 80 -16.58 2.74 7.96
CA SER A 80 -15.17 2.36 7.89
C SER A 80 -14.26 3.49 8.35
N ARG A 81 -13.23 3.14 9.14
CA ARG A 81 -12.13 4.06 9.51
C ARG A 81 -11.36 4.63 8.30
N TYR A 82 -11.52 4.03 7.13
CA TYR A 82 -10.88 4.45 5.89
C TYR A 82 -11.79 5.34 5.01
N PHE A 83 -13.03 5.60 5.42
CA PHE A 83 -13.93 6.46 4.67
C PHE A 83 -13.33 7.85 4.45
N ARG A 84 -13.36 8.31 3.21
CA ARG A 84 -12.78 9.59 2.74
C ARG A 84 -11.26 9.71 2.98
N GLN A 85 -10.57 8.61 3.20
CA GLN A 85 -9.10 8.58 3.30
C GLN A 85 -8.47 8.22 1.95
N VAL A 86 -7.28 8.77 1.68
CA VAL A 86 -6.43 8.26 0.61
C VAL A 86 -5.89 6.90 1.04
N VAL A 87 -6.29 5.84 0.35
CA VAL A 87 -5.97 4.44 0.68
C VAL A 87 -4.97 3.82 -0.28
N SER A 88 -4.68 4.45 -1.42
CA SER A 88 -3.61 4.03 -2.32
C SER A 88 -3.03 5.20 -3.08
N ILE A 89 -1.75 5.08 -3.43
CA ILE A 89 -1.05 6.00 -4.30
C ILE A 89 -0.20 5.20 -5.29
N PHE A 90 0.02 5.77 -6.48
CA PHE A 90 0.98 5.25 -7.44
C PHE A 90 1.67 6.42 -8.14
N PRO A 91 2.96 6.69 -7.86
CA PRO A 91 3.67 7.77 -8.51
C PRO A 91 4.09 7.43 -9.95
N PHE A 92 3.95 8.37 -10.89
CA PHE A 92 4.32 8.18 -12.31
C PHE A 92 5.77 8.61 -12.65
N HIS A 93 6.61 8.77 -11.64
CA HIS A 93 8.00 9.21 -11.82
C HIS A 93 8.99 8.05 -11.58
N ALA A 94 10.28 8.32 -11.86
CA ALA A 94 11.37 7.34 -11.81
C ALA A 94 11.14 6.10 -12.70
N GLY A 95 10.68 6.32 -13.94
CA GLY A 95 10.50 5.26 -14.93
C GLY A 95 9.30 4.34 -14.69
N ARG A 96 8.48 4.60 -13.66
CA ARG A 96 7.29 3.79 -13.37
C ARG A 96 6.17 4.09 -14.37
N THR A 97 5.72 3.05 -15.05
CA THR A 97 4.53 3.02 -15.88
C THR A 97 3.43 2.29 -15.15
N LEU A 98 2.19 2.75 -15.23
CA LEU A 98 1.02 2.06 -14.68
C LEU A 98 0.40 1.18 -15.77
N ASP A 99 0.47 -0.13 -15.63
CA ASP A 99 -0.20 -1.08 -16.54
C ASP A 99 -1.55 -1.57 -16.00
N SER A 100 -2.28 -2.36 -16.81
CA SER A 100 -3.60 -2.89 -16.43
C SER A 100 -3.52 -3.83 -15.24
N PHE A 101 -2.46 -4.64 -15.14
CA PHE A 101 -2.25 -5.54 -14.01
C PHE A 101 -2.04 -4.78 -12.69
N GLN A 102 -1.26 -3.71 -12.71
CA GLN A 102 -1.01 -2.85 -11.56
C GLN A 102 -2.26 -2.06 -11.15
N LEU A 103 -2.99 -1.49 -12.12
CA LEU A 103 -4.25 -0.80 -11.81
C LEU A 103 -5.29 -1.76 -11.24
N ARG A 104 -5.45 -2.95 -11.85
CA ARG A 104 -6.28 -4.03 -11.31
C ARG A 104 -5.86 -4.40 -9.90
N THR A 105 -4.57 -4.51 -9.65
CA THR A 105 -4.03 -4.81 -8.32
C THR A 105 -4.47 -3.73 -7.33
N LEU A 106 -4.22 -2.44 -7.61
CA LEU A 106 -4.61 -1.32 -6.74
C LEU A 106 -6.11 -1.32 -6.41
N LEU A 107 -6.97 -1.55 -7.40
CA LEU A 107 -8.43 -1.58 -7.22
C LEU A 107 -8.92 -2.77 -6.38
N THR A 108 -8.18 -3.88 -6.37
CA THR A 108 -8.55 -5.14 -5.70
C THR A 108 -7.77 -5.42 -4.40
N LEU A 109 -6.98 -4.44 -3.93
CA LEU A 109 -6.34 -4.52 -2.62
C LEU A 109 -7.40 -4.59 -1.50
N PRO A 110 -7.11 -5.28 -0.38
CA PRO A 110 -8.01 -5.33 0.76
C PRO A 110 -8.28 -3.95 1.36
N SER A 111 -9.40 -3.81 2.09
CA SER A 111 -9.67 -2.61 2.90
C SER A 111 -8.57 -2.45 3.95
N GLY A 112 -7.88 -1.32 3.93
CA GLY A 112 -6.66 -1.12 4.69
C GLY A 112 -6.18 0.33 4.60
N SER A 113 -5.25 0.70 5.48
CA SER A 113 -4.61 2.00 5.44
C SER A 113 -3.76 2.16 4.17
N LEU A 114 -3.33 3.40 3.90
CA LEU A 114 -2.41 3.68 2.81
C LEU A 114 -1.13 2.83 2.87
N THR A 115 -0.56 2.66 4.07
CA THR A 115 0.69 1.91 4.28
C THR A 115 0.50 0.41 4.12
N GLN A 116 -0.60 -0.13 4.67
CA GLN A 116 -0.98 -1.54 4.49
C GLN A 116 -1.15 -1.86 3.01
N ARG A 117 -1.96 -1.06 2.29
CA ARG A 117 -2.25 -1.28 0.87
C ARG A 117 -1.01 -1.10 -0.02
N THR A 118 -0.13 -0.15 0.29
CA THR A 118 1.13 0.02 -0.46
C THR A 118 2.03 -1.20 -0.32
N LEU A 119 2.18 -1.76 0.89
CA LEU A 119 3.01 -2.93 1.10
C LEU A 119 2.42 -4.19 0.46
N VAL A 120 1.10 -4.38 0.55
CA VAL A 120 0.40 -5.47 -0.15
C VAL A 120 0.55 -5.34 -1.66
N PHE A 121 0.46 -4.12 -2.21
CA PHE A 121 0.71 -3.86 -3.63
C PHE A 121 2.12 -4.31 -4.02
N ALA A 122 3.14 -3.88 -3.27
CA ALA A 122 4.54 -4.24 -3.54
C ALA A 122 4.76 -5.76 -3.57
N VAL A 123 4.12 -6.52 -2.67
CA VAL A 123 4.16 -7.99 -2.68
C VAL A 123 3.44 -8.55 -3.90
N ARG A 124 2.21 -8.11 -4.20
CA ARG A 124 1.39 -8.64 -5.30
C ARG A 124 1.98 -8.36 -6.68
N THR A 125 2.70 -7.26 -6.84
CA THR A 125 3.33 -6.88 -8.12
C THR A 125 4.78 -7.29 -8.22
N HIS A 126 5.33 -8.01 -7.24
CA HIS A 126 6.68 -8.53 -7.33
C HIS A 126 6.81 -9.51 -8.51
N PRO A 127 7.91 -9.49 -9.31
CA PRO A 127 8.05 -10.33 -10.52
C PRO A 127 7.85 -11.83 -10.29
N GLU A 128 8.25 -12.34 -9.14
CA GLU A 128 8.11 -13.76 -8.77
C GLU A 128 6.72 -14.17 -8.26
N ARG A 129 5.75 -13.23 -8.23
CA ARG A 129 4.35 -13.47 -7.84
C ARG A 129 4.18 -14.26 -6.52
N PRO A 130 4.65 -13.71 -5.38
CA PRO A 130 4.50 -14.34 -4.06
C PRO A 130 3.04 -14.69 -3.73
N GLN A 131 2.82 -15.86 -3.12
CA GLN A 131 1.46 -16.36 -2.90
C GLN A 131 0.82 -15.88 -1.59
N SER A 132 1.60 -15.37 -0.63
CA SER A 132 1.07 -14.91 0.67
C SER A 132 -0.02 -13.84 0.55
N ALA A 133 0.17 -12.84 -0.32
CA ALA A 133 -0.80 -11.76 -0.52
C ALA A 133 -2.01 -12.16 -1.39
N LEU A 134 -2.08 -13.43 -1.83
CA LEU A 134 -3.25 -14.04 -2.47
C LEU A 134 -4.13 -14.80 -1.47
N ALA A 135 -3.68 -14.95 -0.23
CA ALA A 135 -4.43 -15.56 0.86
C ALA A 135 -5.59 -14.65 1.34
N SER A 136 -6.29 -15.02 2.41
CA SER A 136 -7.34 -14.18 2.98
C SER A 136 -6.75 -13.07 3.85
N TRP A 137 -7.11 -11.82 3.57
CA TRP A 137 -6.77 -10.70 4.45
C TRP A 137 -7.43 -10.89 5.82
N HIS A 138 -6.64 -10.85 6.89
CA HIS A 138 -7.14 -11.09 8.24
C HIS A 138 -7.00 -9.83 9.12
N PRO A 139 -8.11 -9.25 9.64
CA PRO A 139 -8.08 -8.00 10.41
C PRO A 139 -7.16 -8.03 11.62
N VAL A 140 -7.10 -9.16 12.35
CA VAL A 140 -6.19 -9.31 13.49
C VAL A 140 -4.73 -9.26 13.03
N LEU A 141 -4.36 -9.95 11.94
CA LEU A 141 -2.98 -9.96 11.45
C LEU A 141 -2.58 -8.58 10.94
N ALA A 142 -3.50 -7.86 10.30
CA ALA A 142 -3.28 -6.50 9.84
C ALA A 142 -3.08 -5.51 11.01
N ALA A 143 -3.86 -5.64 12.08
CA ALA A 143 -3.71 -4.83 13.29
C ALA A 143 -2.40 -5.13 14.04
N GLU A 144 -1.99 -6.40 14.08
CA GLU A 144 -0.71 -6.82 14.68
C GLU A 144 0.49 -6.33 13.87
N ALA A 145 0.43 -6.42 12.54
CA ALA A 145 1.45 -5.87 11.66
C ALA A 145 1.53 -4.33 11.79
N GLU A 146 0.39 -3.66 11.90
CA GLU A 146 0.30 -2.21 12.16
C GLU A 146 0.94 -1.82 13.49
N SER A 147 0.58 -2.53 14.57
CA SER A 147 1.10 -2.30 15.91
C SER A 147 2.62 -2.51 15.96
N HIS A 148 3.10 -3.61 15.39
CA HIS A 148 4.53 -3.96 15.43
C HIS A 148 5.39 -3.06 14.54
N SER A 149 4.91 -2.72 13.35
CA SER A 149 5.57 -1.71 12.50
C SER A 149 5.66 -0.37 13.22
N GLY A 150 4.60 0.03 13.94
CA GLY A 150 4.61 1.22 14.79
C GLY A 150 5.61 1.14 15.93
N HIS A 151 5.70 -0.01 16.60
CA HIS A 151 6.70 -0.23 17.65
C HIS A 151 8.13 -0.10 17.11
N GLN A 152 8.46 -0.82 16.03
CA GLN A 152 9.77 -0.75 15.37
C GLN A 152 10.14 0.70 14.99
N ALA A 153 9.19 1.44 14.39
CA ALA A 153 9.37 2.84 14.03
C ALA A 153 9.59 3.78 15.23
N ASN A 154 8.93 3.50 16.36
CA ASN A 154 9.05 4.29 17.59
C ASN A 154 10.41 4.11 18.26
N ILE A 155 10.94 2.88 18.26
CA ILE A 155 12.25 2.58 18.88
C ILE A 155 13.41 2.72 17.89
N GLY A 156 13.13 2.87 16.60
CA GLY A 156 14.14 3.00 15.54
C GLY A 156 14.93 1.73 15.29
N LEU A 157 14.34 0.56 15.53
CA LEU A 157 15.01 -0.74 15.43
C LEU A 157 14.10 -1.78 14.77
N GLN A 158 14.61 -2.46 13.75
CA GLN A 158 13.97 -3.62 13.12
C GLN A 158 14.18 -4.88 13.97
N GLY A 159 13.15 -5.73 14.06
CA GLY A 159 13.30 -7.03 14.72
C GLY A 159 12.00 -7.70 15.12
N HIS A 160 12.12 -8.93 15.60
CA HIS A 160 11.04 -9.77 16.12
C HIS A 160 10.75 -9.49 17.61
N HIS A 161 10.58 -8.22 17.98
CA HIS A 161 10.44 -7.83 19.39
C HIS A 161 9.27 -8.55 20.07
N GLN A 162 9.52 -9.12 21.25
CA GLN A 162 8.54 -9.85 22.06
C GLN A 162 7.80 -10.95 21.27
N TRP A 163 8.45 -11.54 20.26
CA TRP A 163 7.80 -12.46 19.34
C TRP A 163 7.18 -13.67 20.05
N GLU A 164 7.84 -14.28 21.03
CA GLU A 164 7.28 -15.45 21.73
C GLU A 164 5.89 -15.16 22.33
N SER A 165 5.76 -14.08 23.08
CA SER A 165 4.47 -13.68 23.68
C SER A 165 3.44 -13.31 22.62
N ARG A 166 3.86 -12.59 21.56
CA ARG A 166 2.96 -12.24 20.44
C ARG A 166 2.54 -13.47 19.65
N PHE A 167 3.44 -14.42 19.42
CA PHE A 167 3.20 -15.65 18.68
C PHE A 167 2.08 -16.47 19.30
N HIS A 168 2.13 -16.73 20.62
CA HIS A 168 1.09 -17.50 21.32
C HIS A 168 -0.26 -16.79 21.26
N ARG A 169 -0.27 -15.47 21.51
CA ARG A 169 -1.48 -14.66 21.48
C ARG A 169 -2.11 -14.60 20.09
N ILE A 170 -1.31 -14.31 19.06
CA ILE A 170 -1.77 -14.21 17.67
C ILE A 170 -2.25 -15.58 17.19
N SER A 171 -1.47 -16.64 17.43
CA SER A 171 -1.83 -17.99 17.00
C SER A 171 -3.15 -18.46 17.63
N GLY A 172 -3.39 -18.14 18.91
CA GLY A 172 -4.66 -18.38 19.58
C GLY A 172 -5.83 -17.62 18.98
N GLN A 173 -5.63 -16.36 18.56
CA GLN A 173 -6.68 -15.53 17.95
C GLN A 173 -7.05 -15.97 16.53
N ILE A 174 -6.09 -16.47 15.76
CA ILE A 174 -6.32 -16.89 14.36
C ILE A 174 -6.58 -18.39 14.20
N GLY A 175 -6.41 -19.17 15.27
CA GLY A 175 -6.58 -20.64 15.25
C GLY A 175 -5.59 -21.38 14.34
N SER A 176 -4.39 -20.81 14.14
CA SER A 176 -3.33 -21.40 13.30
C SER A 176 -1.95 -20.88 13.73
N THR A 177 -0.88 -21.53 13.30
CA THR A 177 0.49 -21.10 13.60
C THR A 177 0.82 -19.79 12.88
N ALA A 178 1.14 -18.75 13.65
CA ALA A 178 1.57 -17.47 13.11
C ALA A 178 3.06 -17.51 12.66
N THR A 179 3.39 -16.76 11.60
CA THR A 179 4.78 -16.51 11.18
C THR A 179 4.95 -15.02 10.88
N GLU A 180 6.08 -14.43 11.26
CA GLU A 180 6.39 -13.02 11.04
C GLU A 180 7.62 -12.83 10.17
N VAL A 181 7.60 -11.79 9.35
CA VAL A 181 8.76 -11.23 8.65
C VAL A 181 8.83 -9.74 8.94
N CYS A 182 10.04 -9.23 9.21
CA CYS A 182 10.29 -7.82 9.45
C CYS A 182 11.38 -7.31 8.50
N ALA A 183 11.27 -6.07 8.04
CA ALA A 183 12.30 -5.40 7.24
C ALA A 183 12.30 -3.91 7.56
N GLU A 184 13.39 -3.24 7.20
CA GLU A 184 13.47 -1.79 7.19
C GLU A 184 13.94 -1.28 5.82
N SER A 185 13.56 -0.06 5.48
CA SER A 185 13.96 0.61 4.25
C SER A 185 15.26 1.40 4.44
N TRP A 186 15.80 1.98 3.36
CA TRP A 186 16.86 2.97 3.51
C TRP A 186 16.32 4.32 4.00
N PRO A 187 17.13 5.12 4.73
CA PRO A 187 16.74 6.46 5.15
C PRO A 187 16.33 7.36 3.99
N GLY A 188 15.26 8.13 4.17
CA GLY A 188 14.81 9.15 3.23
C GLY A 188 13.97 8.63 2.05
N GLN A 189 13.73 7.32 1.95
CA GLN A 189 12.85 6.77 0.93
C GLN A 189 11.39 7.19 1.14
N GLY A 190 10.71 7.55 0.06
CA GLY A 190 9.26 7.75 0.06
C GLY A 190 8.52 6.41 0.23
N LEU A 191 7.28 6.46 0.73
CA LEU A 191 6.45 5.28 1.07
C LEU A 191 6.49 4.19 -0.02
N PHE A 192 6.25 4.55 -1.28
CA PHE A 192 6.19 3.57 -2.36
C PHE A 192 7.54 2.90 -2.64
N ALA A 193 8.64 3.67 -2.63
CA ALA A 193 9.98 3.13 -2.82
C ALA A 193 10.40 2.25 -1.64
N ALA A 194 10.09 2.68 -0.42
CA ALA A 194 10.35 1.92 0.79
C ALA A 194 9.60 0.58 0.83
N ALA A 195 8.35 0.54 0.36
CA ALA A 195 7.58 -0.71 0.29
C ALA A 195 8.23 -1.72 -0.67
N LEU A 196 8.67 -1.26 -1.85
CA LEU A 196 9.40 -2.09 -2.80
C LEU A 196 10.75 -2.58 -2.22
N GLU A 197 11.48 -1.70 -1.53
CA GLU A 197 12.73 -2.05 -0.85
C GLU A 197 12.51 -3.12 0.21
N CYS A 198 11.53 -2.96 1.12
CA CYS A 198 11.27 -3.95 2.16
C CYS A 198 10.93 -5.34 1.58
N VAL A 199 10.16 -5.40 0.49
CA VAL A 199 9.87 -6.66 -0.21
C VAL A 199 11.14 -7.23 -0.85
N HIS A 200 11.99 -6.38 -1.43
CA HIS A 200 13.29 -6.78 -1.95
C HIS A 200 14.20 -7.34 -0.83
N SER A 201 14.25 -6.72 0.34
CA SER A 201 15.02 -7.21 1.50
C SER A 201 14.53 -8.58 1.97
N TRP A 202 13.21 -8.80 2.04
CA TRP A 202 12.65 -10.13 2.33
C TRP A 202 13.05 -11.15 1.28
N ARG A 203 13.09 -10.77 0.00
CA ARG A 203 13.51 -11.63 -1.09
C ARG A 203 14.98 -12.08 -1.00
N GLN A 204 15.85 -11.31 -0.36
CA GLN A 204 17.27 -11.68 -0.16
C GLN A 204 17.49 -12.70 0.97
N SER A 205 16.47 -12.98 1.80
CA SER A 205 16.54 -13.95 2.88
C SER A 205 15.69 -15.17 2.55
N SER A 206 16.30 -16.37 2.48
CA SER A 206 15.56 -17.60 2.20
C SER A 206 14.46 -17.89 3.23
N GLY A 207 14.71 -17.58 4.51
CA GLY A 207 13.74 -17.73 5.59
C GLY A 207 12.54 -16.79 5.44
N HIS A 208 12.80 -15.50 5.21
CA HIS A 208 11.72 -14.54 4.97
C HIS A 208 10.96 -14.85 3.67
N TRP A 209 11.70 -15.16 2.60
CA TRP A 209 11.12 -15.43 1.30
C TRP A 209 10.27 -16.69 1.29
N SER A 210 10.63 -17.73 2.05
CA SER A 210 9.78 -18.93 2.20
C SER A 210 8.38 -18.57 2.74
N ALA A 211 8.29 -17.67 3.72
CA ALA A 211 7.02 -17.20 4.25
C ALA A 211 6.26 -16.31 3.24
N VAL A 212 6.94 -15.35 2.62
CA VAL A 212 6.34 -14.38 1.68
C VAL A 212 5.91 -15.04 0.36
N SER A 213 6.75 -15.89 -0.23
CA SER A 213 6.45 -16.59 -1.48
C SER A 213 5.49 -17.76 -1.32
N GLY A 214 5.50 -18.40 -0.14
CA GLY A 214 4.69 -19.56 0.17
C GLY A 214 3.19 -19.28 0.23
N ARG A 215 2.40 -20.36 0.11
CA ARG A 215 0.96 -20.33 0.34
C ARG A 215 0.70 -20.07 1.82
N GLN A 216 -0.21 -19.14 2.09
CA GLN A 216 -0.73 -18.86 3.43
C GLN A 216 -2.25 -18.99 3.39
N ARG A 217 -2.88 -19.23 4.54
CA ARG A 217 -4.35 -19.15 4.66
C ARG A 217 -4.79 -17.72 4.97
N LEU A 218 -4.04 -17.07 5.85
CA LEU A 218 -4.30 -15.73 6.36
C LEU A 218 -3.07 -14.86 6.19
N PHE A 219 -3.26 -13.56 5.93
CA PHE A 219 -2.16 -12.60 5.91
C PHE A 219 -2.57 -11.22 6.43
N GLY A 220 -1.57 -10.48 6.92
CA GLY A 220 -1.63 -9.07 7.24
C GLY A 220 -0.26 -8.42 7.03
N TYR A 221 -0.26 -7.19 6.53
CA TYR A 221 0.96 -6.41 6.27
C TYR A 221 0.74 -4.96 6.71
N ASP A 222 1.77 -4.33 7.25
CA ASP A 222 1.84 -2.87 7.38
C ASP A 222 3.30 -2.40 7.39
N MET A 223 3.50 -1.08 7.27
CA MET A 223 4.76 -0.41 7.49
C MET A 223 4.56 0.98 8.09
N LYS A 224 5.49 1.45 8.93
CA LYS A 224 5.42 2.79 9.54
C LYS A 224 6.76 3.51 9.42
N LEU A 225 6.69 4.83 9.26
CA LEU A 225 7.87 5.70 9.17
C LEU A 225 8.38 6.06 10.57
N GLY A 226 9.64 5.75 10.85
CA GLY A 226 10.35 6.20 12.03
C GLY A 226 10.83 7.65 11.91
N ARG A 227 11.13 8.28 13.05
CA ARG A 227 11.65 9.66 13.10
C ARG A 227 13.02 9.82 12.45
N ASN A 228 13.75 8.73 12.31
CA ASN A 228 15.02 8.61 11.60
C ASN A 228 14.86 8.55 10.06
N GLY A 229 13.64 8.67 9.53
CA GLY A 229 13.40 8.65 8.09
C GLY A 229 13.44 7.24 7.47
N ILE A 230 13.45 6.19 8.29
CA ILE A 230 13.42 4.78 7.88
C ILE A 230 12.00 4.24 8.02
N TRP A 231 11.55 3.46 7.03
CA TRP A 231 10.29 2.72 7.15
C TRP A 231 10.53 1.32 7.71
N TYR A 232 9.71 0.91 8.65
CA TYR A 232 9.74 -0.42 9.26
C TYR A 232 8.51 -1.19 8.82
N ALA A 233 8.72 -2.33 8.18
CA ALA A 233 7.67 -3.18 7.62
C ALA A 233 7.53 -4.49 8.41
N THR A 234 6.29 -4.94 8.54
CA THR A 234 5.95 -6.24 9.14
C THR A 234 4.96 -6.97 8.24
N GLY A 235 5.21 -8.25 7.98
CA GLY A 235 4.24 -9.19 7.44
C GLY A 235 3.97 -10.30 8.43
N ILE A 236 2.70 -10.64 8.65
CA ILE A 236 2.28 -11.73 9.53
C ILE A 236 1.34 -12.66 8.76
N PHE A 237 1.57 -13.96 8.90
CA PHE A 237 0.87 -15.02 8.17
C PHE A 237 0.28 -16.05 9.12
N GLY A 238 -0.86 -16.63 8.74
CA GLY A 238 -1.42 -17.84 9.34
C GLY A 238 -1.40 -18.99 8.33
N ARG A 239 -0.82 -20.13 8.73
CA ARG A 239 -0.66 -21.33 7.89
C ARG A 239 -1.89 -22.24 7.87
#